data_AF-F0BBK4-F1
#
_entry.id   AF-F0BBK4-F1
#
_cell.length_a   1.000
_cell.length_b   1.000
_cell.length_c   1.000
_cell.angle_alpha   90.00
_cell.angle_beta   90.00
_cell.angle_gamma   90.00
#
_symmetry.space_group_name_H-M   'P 1'
#
loop_
_entity.id
_entity.type
_entity.pdbx_description
1 polymer ?
#
loop_
_entity_poly.entity_id
_entity_poly.type
_entity_poly.pdbx_seq_one_letter_code
_entity_poly.pdbx_strand_id
1 'polypeptide(L)'
;STVKQNAEGARQANQLAIGAASVAVQGGEVVGKVVETMSGIEASSKKIADIISVIDGIAFQTNILALNAAVEAARAGEQGRGFAVVASEVRTLAQRSSGAAKEIKDLIDDSVRRVAEGSALVHTAGKTMGEVVASVQRVTDIMGEISAASQEQSAGIEQVNQTITQMDETTQQNAALVEEATAAARALEDQAVGLTEAVAVFKTDVTHAAPAARAMPPRPVVSSALKAQVAAAGRTPASKPRAVVTASSNDTSWQEF
;
A
#
# COMPACT_ATOMS: atom_id res chain seq x y z
N SER A 1 21.60 13.34 2.99
CA SER A 1 20.21 13.78 3.26
C SER A 1 19.30 12.57 3.17
N THR A 2 18.55 12.30 4.23
CA THR A 2 17.56 11.20 4.32
C THR A 2 16.55 11.26 3.18
N VAL A 3 16.22 12.46 2.69
CA VAL A 3 15.30 12.67 1.57
C VAL A 3 15.84 12.10 0.24
N LYS A 4 17.13 12.30 -0.05
CA LYS A 4 17.78 11.72 -1.24
C LYS A 4 17.83 10.19 -1.16
N GLN A 5 18.05 9.63 0.03
CA GLN A 5 18.01 8.18 0.25
C GLN A 5 16.59 7.63 0.08
N ASN A 6 15.55 8.33 0.53
CA ASN A 6 14.16 7.96 0.27
C ASN A 6 13.82 7.95 -1.22
N ALA A 7 14.23 8.99 -1.97
CA ALA A 7 13.99 9.06 -3.40
C ALA A 7 14.63 7.88 -4.15
N GLU A 8 15.86 7.52 -3.78
CA GLU A 8 16.56 6.38 -4.36
C GLU A 8 15.94 5.04 -3.93
N GLY A 9 15.58 4.90 -2.65
CA GLY A 9 14.89 3.73 -2.14
C GLY A 9 13.54 3.49 -2.83
N ALA A 10 12.79 4.56 -3.09
CA ALA A 10 11.53 4.49 -3.86
C ALA A 10 11.76 4.05 -5.31
N ARG A 11 12.83 4.52 -5.97
CA ARG A 11 13.21 4.06 -7.32
C ARG A 11 13.57 2.58 -7.32
N GLN A 12 14.38 2.15 -6.36
CA GLN A 12 14.77 0.74 -6.25
C GLN A 12 13.54 -0.14 -5.97
N ALA A 13 12.68 0.25 -5.05
CA ALA A 13 11.43 -0.46 -4.75
C ALA A 13 10.51 -0.55 -5.98
N ASN A 14 10.40 0.51 -6.78
CA ASN A 14 9.68 0.50 -8.05
C ASN A 14 10.26 -0.54 -9.02
N GLN A 15 11.59 -0.58 -9.17
CA GLN A 15 12.22 -1.56 -10.05
C GLN A 15 12.01 -3.02 -9.59
N LEU A 16 12.04 -3.27 -8.27
CA LEU A 16 11.68 -4.58 -7.71
C LEU A 16 10.21 -4.92 -7.96
N ALA A 17 9.30 -3.94 -7.81
CA ALA A 17 7.88 -4.12 -8.07
C ALA A 17 7.63 -4.50 -9.54
N ILE A 18 8.26 -3.82 -10.49
CA ILE A 18 8.19 -4.18 -11.92
C ILE A 18 8.66 -5.62 -12.17
N GLY A 19 9.76 -6.02 -11.53
CA GLY A 19 10.26 -7.41 -11.60
C GLY A 19 9.25 -8.42 -11.05
N ALA A 20 8.66 -8.13 -9.88
CA ALA A 20 7.64 -8.98 -9.26
C ALA A 20 6.37 -9.08 -10.12
N ALA A 21 5.94 -7.97 -10.74
CA ALA A 21 4.80 -7.95 -11.67
C ALA A 21 5.08 -8.85 -12.89
N SER A 22 6.28 -8.78 -13.46
CA SER A 22 6.69 -9.65 -14.57
C SER A 22 6.62 -11.14 -14.19
N VAL A 23 7.08 -11.50 -12.99
CA VAL A 23 7.00 -12.89 -12.50
C VAL A 23 5.55 -13.32 -12.29
N ALA A 24 4.70 -12.44 -11.76
CA ALA A 24 3.28 -12.73 -11.57
C ALA A 24 2.54 -12.91 -12.92
N VAL A 25 2.88 -12.11 -13.94
CA VAL A 25 2.35 -12.27 -15.32
C VAL A 25 2.76 -13.62 -15.89
N GLN A 26 4.04 -13.98 -15.81
CA GLN A 26 4.53 -15.30 -16.25
C GLN A 26 3.85 -16.45 -15.47
N GLY A 27 3.64 -16.27 -14.16
CA GLY A 27 2.89 -17.20 -13.33
C GLY A 27 1.45 -17.39 -13.82
N GLY A 28 0.78 -16.29 -14.20
CA GLY A 28 -0.54 -16.31 -14.81
C GLY A 28 -0.58 -17.08 -16.14
N GLU A 29 0.41 -16.90 -17.02
CA GLU A 29 0.52 -17.67 -18.27
C GLU A 29 0.70 -19.16 -18.04
N VAL A 30 1.56 -19.55 -17.08
CA VAL A 30 1.78 -20.95 -16.71
C VAL A 30 0.49 -21.57 -16.15
N VAL A 31 -0.21 -20.85 -15.28
CA VAL A 31 -1.52 -21.27 -14.77
C VAL A 31 -2.52 -21.46 -15.91
N GLY A 32 -2.55 -20.56 -16.89
CA GLY A 32 -3.37 -20.70 -18.10
C GLY A 32 -3.10 -22.00 -18.88
N LYS A 33 -1.82 -22.34 -19.09
CA LYS A 33 -1.42 -23.61 -19.73
C LYS A 33 -1.84 -24.84 -18.93
N VAL A 34 -1.80 -24.76 -17.60
CA VAL A 34 -2.27 -25.85 -16.73
C VAL A 34 -3.78 -26.05 -16.88
N VAL A 35 -4.58 -24.98 -16.94
CA VAL A 35 -6.03 -25.07 -17.18
C VAL A 35 -6.32 -25.74 -18.52
N GLU A 36 -5.63 -25.33 -19.59
CA GLU A 36 -5.76 -25.93 -20.92
C GLU A 36 -5.43 -27.44 -20.89
N THR A 37 -4.34 -27.81 -20.21
CA THR A 37 -3.94 -29.21 -20.06
C THR A 37 -4.98 -30.02 -19.28
N MET A 38 -5.54 -29.47 -18.20
CA MET A 38 -6.59 -30.11 -17.40
C MET A 38 -7.86 -30.33 -18.23
N SER A 39 -8.25 -29.36 -19.05
CA SER A 39 -9.38 -29.51 -19.98
C SER A 39 -9.13 -30.61 -21.03
N GLY A 40 -7.89 -30.71 -21.53
CA GLY A 40 -7.48 -31.79 -22.42
C GLY A 40 -7.53 -33.19 -21.76
N ILE A 41 -7.14 -33.28 -20.49
CA ILE A 41 -7.24 -34.52 -19.69
C ILE A 41 -8.71 -34.90 -19.48
N GLU A 42 -9.58 -33.95 -19.14
CA GLU A 42 -11.02 -34.16 -18.97
C GLU A 42 -11.66 -34.72 -20.26
N ALA A 43 -11.39 -34.09 -21.40
CA ALA A 43 -11.89 -34.53 -22.70
C ALA A 43 -11.38 -35.94 -23.07
N SER A 44 -10.11 -36.23 -22.79
CA SER A 44 -9.50 -37.54 -23.02
C SER A 44 -10.13 -38.61 -22.14
N SER A 45 -10.32 -38.33 -20.85
CA SER A 45 -10.99 -39.24 -19.90
C SER A 45 -12.42 -39.56 -20.33
N LYS A 46 -13.18 -38.55 -20.78
CA LYS A 46 -14.54 -38.77 -21.31
C LYS A 46 -14.55 -39.70 -22.52
N LYS A 47 -13.60 -39.52 -23.45
CA LYS A 47 -13.45 -40.42 -24.60
C LYS A 47 -13.11 -41.86 -24.18
N ILE A 48 -12.30 -42.04 -23.13
CA ILE A 48 -12.03 -43.37 -22.58
C ILE A 48 -13.32 -43.95 -21.98
N ALA A 49 -14.11 -43.18 -21.23
CA ALA A 49 -15.40 -43.65 -20.68
C ALA A 49 -16.37 -44.14 -21.77
N ASP A 50 -16.40 -43.49 -22.93
CA ASP A 50 -17.20 -43.91 -24.08
C ASP A 50 -16.69 -45.26 -24.64
N ILE A 51 -15.36 -45.42 -24.79
CA ILE A 51 -14.75 -46.68 -25.24
C ILE A 51 -15.05 -47.84 -24.28
N ILE A 52 -14.94 -47.60 -22.97
CA ILE A 52 -15.24 -48.60 -21.95
C ILE A 52 -16.72 -49.01 -22.00
N SER A 53 -17.63 -48.06 -22.31
CA SER A 53 -19.05 -48.36 -22.48
C SER A 53 -19.30 -49.25 -23.71
N VAL A 54 -18.54 -49.09 -24.80
CA VAL A 54 -18.57 -50.01 -25.95
C VAL A 54 -18.04 -51.40 -25.57
N ILE A 55 -16.95 -51.48 -24.80
CA ILE A 55 -16.38 -52.76 -24.34
C ILE A 55 -17.36 -53.52 -23.45
N ASP A 56 -18.06 -52.84 -22.52
CA ASP A 56 -19.11 -53.47 -21.70
C ASP A 56 -20.27 -53.98 -22.58
N GLY A 57 -20.63 -53.23 -23.63
CA GLY A 57 -21.59 -53.67 -24.65
C GLY A 57 -21.14 -54.94 -25.40
N ILE A 58 -19.87 -55.03 -25.79
CA ILE A 58 -19.30 -56.23 -26.44
C ILE A 58 -19.30 -57.42 -25.47
N ALA A 59 -18.94 -57.20 -24.20
CA ALA A 59 -18.98 -58.23 -23.16
C ALA A 59 -20.42 -58.74 -22.97
N PHE A 60 -21.40 -57.84 -22.93
CA PHE A 60 -22.82 -58.21 -22.85
C PHE A 60 -23.26 -59.03 -24.07
N GLN A 61 -22.94 -58.62 -25.29
CA GLN A 61 -23.26 -59.38 -26.51
C GLN A 61 -22.60 -60.76 -26.51
N THR A 62 -21.35 -60.86 -26.08
CA THR A 62 -20.61 -62.13 -25.94
C THR A 62 -21.28 -63.06 -24.92
N ASN A 63 -21.76 -62.50 -23.81
CA ASN A 63 -22.51 -63.24 -22.79
C ASN A 63 -23.85 -63.80 -23.34
N ILE A 64 -24.56 -63.04 -24.18
CA ILE A 64 -25.78 -63.53 -24.84
C ILE A 64 -25.47 -64.61 -25.88
N LEU A 65 -24.40 -64.44 -26.68
CA LEU A 65 -23.94 -65.45 -27.64
C LEU A 65 -23.58 -66.77 -26.95
N ALA A 66 -22.85 -66.69 -25.82
CA ALA A 66 -22.47 -67.84 -25.02
C ALA A 66 -23.69 -68.56 -24.42
N LEU A 67 -24.70 -67.81 -23.96
CA LEU A 67 -25.97 -68.38 -23.52
C LEU A 67 -26.68 -69.13 -24.66
N ASN A 68 -26.78 -68.53 -25.85
CA ASN A 68 -27.40 -69.18 -27.00
C ASN A 68 -26.65 -70.46 -27.40
N ALA A 69 -25.32 -70.43 -27.38
CA ALA A 69 -24.49 -71.61 -27.65
C ALA A 69 -24.70 -72.73 -26.62
N ALA A 70 -24.84 -72.38 -25.33
CA ALA A 70 -25.15 -73.35 -24.29
C ALA A 70 -26.52 -74.02 -24.49
N VAL A 71 -27.53 -73.25 -24.94
CA VAL A 71 -28.86 -73.77 -25.28
C VAL A 71 -28.79 -74.73 -26.47
N GLU A 72 -28.08 -74.36 -27.55
CA GLU A 72 -27.96 -75.21 -28.73
C GLU A 72 -27.14 -76.48 -28.43
N ALA A 73 -26.11 -76.37 -27.58
CA ALA A 73 -25.34 -77.52 -27.09
C ALA A 73 -26.22 -78.49 -26.28
N ALA A 74 -27.11 -77.99 -25.42
CA ALA A 74 -28.09 -78.80 -24.71
C ALA A 74 -29.07 -79.50 -25.67
N ARG A 75 -29.47 -78.81 -26.75
CA ARG A 75 -30.35 -79.35 -27.79
C ARG A 75 -29.70 -80.48 -28.60
N ALA A 76 -28.39 -80.42 -28.83
CA ALA A 76 -27.61 -81.46 -29.51
C ALA A 76 -27.32 -82.70 -28.64
N GLY A 77 -27.71 -82.68 -27.35
CA GLY A 77 -27.54 -83.80 -26.42
C GLY A 77 -26.06 -84.16 -26.21
N GLU A 78 -25.74 -85.45 -26.29
CA GLU A 78 -24.37 -85.97 -26.05
C GLU A 78 -23.32 -85.39 -27.02
N GLN A 79 -23.71 -85.09 -28.26
CA GLN A 79 -22.80 -84.51 -29.27
C GLN A 79 -22.43 -83.05 -28.95
N GLY A 80 -23.24 -82.36 -28.15
CA GLY A 80 -23.03 -80.97 -27.73
C GLY A 80 -22.18 -80.80 -26.48
N ARG A 81 -21.77 -81.88 -25.79
CA ARG A 81 -21.07 -81.80 -24.50
C ARG A 81 -19.81 -80.93 -24.52
N GLY A 82 -18.98 -81.06 -25.56
CA GLY A 82 -17.78 -80.23 -25.72
C GLY A 82 -18.10 -78.74 -25.93
N PHE A 83 -19.13 -78.45 -26.73
CA PHE A 83 -19.60 -77.08 -26.97
C PHE A 83 -20.21 -76.44 -25.73
N ALA A 84 -20.91 -77.21 -24.89
CA ALA A 84 -21.48 -76.72 -23.63
C ALA A 84 -20.40 -76.21 -22.67
N VAL A 85 -19.26 -76.90 -22.57
CA VAL A 85 -18.14 -76.47 -21.72
C VAL A 85 -17.52 -75.16 -22.24
N VAL A 86 -17.28 -75.08 -23.55
CA VAL A 86 -16.75 -73.84 -24.17
C VAL A 86 -17.71 -72.68 -23.98
N ALA A 87 -19.02 -72.90 -24.16
CA ALA A 87 -20.03 -71.87 -23.93
C ALA A 87 -20.04 -71.36 -22.47
N SER A 88 -19.88 -72.24 -21.49
CA SER A 88 -19.77 -71.84 -20.08
C SER A 88 -18.50 -71.01 -19.80
N GLU A 89 -17.38 -71.38 -20.40
CA GLU A 89 -16.11 -70.66 -20.23
C GLU A 89 -16.17 -69.26 -20.87
N VAL A 90 -16.72 -69.17 -22.09
CA VAL A 90 -16.92 -67.89 -22.79
C VAL A 90 -17.87 -66.99 -22.01
N ARG A 91 -18.94 -67.55 -21.43
CA ARG A 91 -19.87 -66.79 -20.56
C ARG A 91 -19.15 -66.22 -19.34
N THR A 92 -18.35 -67.04 -18.67
CA THR A 92 -17.59 -66.62 -17.48
C THR A 92 -16.59 -65.52 -17.82
N LEU A 93 -15.89 -65.64 -18.96
CA LEU A 93 -14.97 -64.62 -19.46
C LEU A 93 -15.69 -63.31 -19.77
N ALA A 94 -16.87 -63.37 -20.41
CA ALA A 94 -17.68 -62.20 -20.71
C ALA A 94 -18.16 -61.48 -19.43
N GLN A 95 -18.60 -62.22 -18.41
CA GLN A 95 -18.98 -61.64 -17.12
C GLN A 95 -17.80 -60.99 -16.41
N ARG A 96 -16.62 -61.62 -16.43
CA ARG A 96 -15.37 -61.03 -15.89
C ARG A 96 -14.98 -59.74 -16.63
N SER A 97 -15.12 -59.72 -17.97
CA SER A 97 -14.84 -58.53 -18.77
C SER A 97 -15.79 -57.38 -18.46
N SER A 98 -17.08 -57.64 -18.28
CA SER A 98 -18.07 -56.62 -17.88
C SER A 98 -17.78 -56.07 -16.47
N GLY A 99 -17.40 -56.94 -15.52
CA GLY A 99 -16.96 -56.52 -14.19
C GLY A 99 -15.77 -55.58 -14.24
N ALA A 100 -14.71 -55.95 -14.97
CA ALA A 100 -13.52 -55.11 -15.15
C ALA A 100 -13.84 -53.79 -15.86
N ALA A 101 -14.72 -53.80 -16.87
CA ALA A 101 -15.15 -52.59 -17.56
C ALA A 101 -15.83 -51.59 -16.60
N LYS A 102 -16.68 -52.09 -15.68
CA LYS A 102 -17.31 -51.23 -14.66
C LYS A 102 -16.30 -50.64 -13.69
N GLU A 103 -15.36 -51.43 -13.18
CA GLU A 103 -14.29 -50.93 -12.30
C GLU A 103 -13.46 -49.83 -12.97
N ILE A 104 -13.11 -50.01 -14.25
CA ILE A 104 -12.39 -48.98 -15.03
C ILE A 104 -13.25 -47.73 -15.21
N LYS A 105 -14.56 -47.88 -15.49
CA LYS A 105 -15.49 -46.75 -15.62
C LYS A 105 -15.54 -45.92 -14.34
N ASP A 106 -15.67 -46.58 -13.18
CA ASP A 106 -15.71 -45.90 -11.87
C ASP A 106 -14.39 -45.13 -11.59
N LEU A 107 -13.23 -45.69 -11.95
CA LEU A 107 -11.93 -45.01 -11.82
C LEU A 107 -11.81 -43.79 -12.75
N ILE A 108 -12.36 -43.87 -13.96
CA ILE A 108 -12.39 -42.75 -14.90
C ILE A 108 -13.31 -41.64 -14.38
N ASP A 109 -14.49 -41.99 -13.87
CA ASP A 109 -15.43 -41.03 -13.31
C ASP A 109 -14.84 -40.32 -12.08
N ASP A 110 -14.11 -41.03 -11.20
CA ASP A 110 -13.36 -40.41 -10.11
C ASP A 110 -12.26 -39.46 -10.62
N SER A 111 -11.52 -39.89 -11.66
CA SER A 111 -10.46 -39.07 -12.27
C SER A 111 -11.00 -37.78 -12.88
N VAL A 112 -12.14 -37.84 -13.59
CA VAL A 112 -12.82 -36.67 -14.16
C VAL A 112 -13.22 -35.69 -13.06
N ARG A 113 -13.82 -36.20 -11.97
CA ARG A 113 -14.19 -35.36 -10.82
C ARG A 113 -12.98 -34.66 -10.21
N ARG A 114 -11.87 -35.37 -9.98
CA ARG A 114 -10.64 -34.78 -9.43
C ARG A 114 -10.03 -33.73 -10.36
N VAL A 115 -10.06 -33.96 -11.68
CA VAL A 115 -9.59 -32.98 -12.66
C VAL A 115 -10.47 -31.73 -12.65
N ALA A 116 -11.79 -31.87 -12.53
CA ALA A 116 -12.71 -30.73 -12.42
C ALA A 116 -12.45 -29.91 -11.13
N GLU A 117 -12.27 -30.58 -9.99
CA GLU A 117 -11.89 -29.92 -8.72
C GLU A 117 -10.53 -29.20 -8.84
N GLY A 118 -9.54 -29.86 -9.43
CA GLY A 118 -8.22 -29.27 -9.69
C GLY A 118 -8.29 -28.05 -10.62
N SER A 119 -9.11 -28.11 -11.67
CA SER A 119 -9.34 -27.00 -12.60
C SER A 119 -9.91 -25.78 -11.88
N ALA A 120 -10.88 -25.97 -10.99
CA ALA A 120 -11.46 -24.89 -10.19
C ALA A 120 -10.43 -24.22 -9.25
N LEU A 121 -9.56 -25.01 -8.61
CA LEU A 121 -8.49 -24.49 -7.77
C LEU A 121 -7.46 -23.69 -8.57
N VAL A 122 -7.04 -24.21 -9.73
CA VAL A 122 -6.08 -23.55 -10.63
C VAL A 122 -6.67 -22.25 -11.20
N HIS A 123 -7.96 -22.24 -11.56
CA HIS A 123 -8.65 -21.02 -11.99
C HIS A 123 -8.65 -19.94 -10.88
N THR A 124 -8.90 -20.35 -9.63
CA THR A 124 -8.82 -19.45 -8.48
C THR A 124 -7.40 -18.91 -8.28
N ALA A 125 -6.37 -19.76 -8.40
CA ALA A 125 -4.99 -19.33 -8.36
C ALA A 125 -4.65 -18.32 -9.47
N GLY A 126 -5.19 -18.51 -10.68
CA GLY A 126 -5.03 -17.57 -11.79
C GLY A 126 -5.65 -16.20 -11.50
N LYS A 127 -6.84 -16.17 -10.89
CA LYS A 127 -7.46 -14.92 -10.42
C LYS A 127 -6.59 -14.23 -9.37
N THR A 128 -6.07 -14.97 -8.39
CA THR A 128 -5.18 -14.42 -7.35
C THR A 128 -3.90 -13.84 -7.95
N MET A 129 -3.33 -14.44 -8.99
CA MET A 129 -2.18 -13.86 -9.71
C MET A 129 -2.54 -12.52 -10.36
N GLY A 130 -3.74 -12.40 -10.94
CA GLY A 130 -4.24 -11.11 -11.45
C GLY A 130 -4.37 -10.04 -10.36
N GLU A 131 -4.86 -10.41 -9.18
CA GLU A 131 -4.94 -9.50 -8.02
C GLU A 131 -3.56 -9.09 -7.50
N VAL A 132 -2.56 -9.99 -7.56
CA VAL A 132 -1.17 -9.68 -7.25
C VAL A 132 -0.61 -8.65 -8.22
N VAL A 133 -0.79 -8.84 -9.54
CA VAL A 133 -0.34 -7.87 -10.55
C VAL A 133 -0.96 -6.49 -10.31
N ALA A 134 -2.28 -6.43 -10.06
CA ALA A 134 -2.96 -5.18 -9.76
C ALA A 134 -2.44 -4.51 -8.47
N SER A 135 -2.10 -5.30 -7.44
CA SER A 135 -1.56 -4.78 -6.19
C SER A 135 -0.13 -4.27 -6.34
N VAL A 136 0.70 -4.95 -7.13
CA VAL A 136 2.06 -4.50 -7.45
C VAL A 136 2.05 -3.23 -8.29
N GLN A 137 1.09 -3.07 -9.21
CA GLN A 137 0.90 -1.82 -9.94
C GLN A 137 0.61 -0.65 -9.00
N ARG A 138 -0.30 -0.83 -8.03
CA ARG A 138 -0.57 0.21 -7.02
C ARG A 138 0.67 0.58 -6.20
N VAL A 139 1.49 -0.40 -5.82
CA VAL A 139 2.76 -0.15 -5.12
C VAL A 139 3.71 0.67 -5.99
N THR A 140 3.78 0.34 -7.28
CA THR A 140 4.60 1.07 -8.28
C THR A 140 4.18 2.53 -8.38
N ASP A 141 2.88 2.79 -8.45
CA ASP A 141 2.33 4.15 -8.52
C ASP A 141 2.67 4.95 -7.24
N ILE A 142 2.49 4.35 -6.05
CA ILE A 142 2.84 4.98 -4.76
C ILE A 142 4.35 5.27 -4.68
N MET A 143 5.21 4.35 -5.14
CA MET A 143 6.65 4.60 -5.17
C MET A 143 7.01 5.75 -6.11
N GLY A 144 6.30 5.89 -7.23
CA GLY A 144 6.41 7.04 -8.12
C GLY A 144 6.07 8.36 -7.42
N GLU A 145 4.95 8.40 -6.69
CA GLU A 145 4.53 9.56 -5.90
C GLU A 145 5.55 9.90 -4.79
N ILE A 146 6.06 8.91 -4.06
CA ILE A 146 7.08 9.11 -3.02
C ILE A 146 8.37 9.66 -3.60
N SER A 147 8.82 9.14 -4.76
CA SER A 147 10.02 9.62 -5.43
C SER A 147 9.87 11.08 -5.85
N ALA A 148 8.71 11.46 -6.43
CA ALA A 148 8.40 12.82 -6.82
C ALA A 148 8.35 13.77 -5.60
N ALA A 149 7.62 13.39 -4.54
CA ALA A 149 7.52 14.17 -3.31
C ALA A 149 8.88 14.34 -2.61
N SER A 150 9.72 13.30 -2.62
CA SER A 150 11.08 13.37 -2.07
C SER A 150 11.96 14.31 -2.88
N GLN A 151 11.81 14.33 -4.21
CA GLN A 151 12.55 15.27 -5.06
C GLN A 151 12.14 16.72 -4.78
N GLU A 152 10.85 16.99 -4.63
CA GLU A 152 10.31 18.31 -4.28
C GLU A 152 10.77 18.75 -2.88
N GLN A 153 10.72 17.86 -1.88
CA GLN A 153 11.26 18.12 -0.55
C GLN A 153 12.75 18.43 -0.58
N SER A 154 13.53 17.71 -1.39
CA SER A 154 14.97 17.98 -1.51
C SER A 154 15.23 19.39 -2.06
N ALA A 155 14.46 19.83 -3.06
CA ALA A 155 14.55 21.18 -3.62
C ALA A 155 14.13 22.24 -2.59
N GLY A 156 13.04 21.99 -1.84
CA GLY A 156 12.59 22.88 -0.76
C GLY A 156 13.61 23.03 0.36
N ILE A 157 14.28 21.94 0.74
CA ILE A 157 15.36 21.97 1.75
C ILE A 157 16.56 22.78 1.25
N GLU A 158 16.91 22.68 -0.04
CA GLU A 158 18.00 23.45 -0.63
C GLU A 158 17.70 24.96 -0.62
N GLN A 159 16.45 25.35 -0.91
CA GLN A 159 16.00 26.73 -0.80
C GLN A 159 16.01 27.25 0.65
N VAL A 160 15.57 26.43 1.61
CA VAL A 160 15.63 26.77 3.05
C VAL A 160 17.09 26.95 3.49
N ASN A 161 17.98 26.05 3.06
CA ASN A 161 19.41 26.16 3.37
C ASN A 161 20.00 27.47 2.86
N GLN A 162 19.69 27.86 1.63
CA GLN A 162 20.13 29.13 1.05
C GLN A 162 19.58 30.35 1.84
N THR A 163 18.33 30.27 2.30
CA THR A 163 17.70 31.33 3.10
C THR A 163 18.36 31.45 4.48
N ILE A 164 18.73 30.32 5.10
CA ILE A 164 19.45 30.30 6.37
C ILE A 164 20.84 30.94 6.21
N THR A 165 21.56 30.64 5.13
CA THR A 165 22.85 31.29 4.84
C THR A 165 22.69 32.80 4.69
N GLN A 166 21.65 33.27 3.99
CA GLN A 166 21.37 34.70 3.84
C GLN A 166 20.99 35.37 5.17
N MET A 167 20.21 34.69 6.01
CA MET A 167 19.87 35.16 7.35
C MET A 167 21.10 35.23 8.26
N ASP A 168 21.99 34.25 8.17
CA ASP A 168 23.26 34.25 8.92
C ASP A 168 24.13 35.46 8.51
N GLU A 169 24.28 35.71 7.21
CA GLU A 169 24.99 36.88 6.68
C GLU A 169 24.38 38.21 7.20
N THR A 170 23.05 38.34 7.14
CA THR A 170 22.36 39.53 7.65
C THR A 170 22.51 39.67 9.17
N THR A 171 22.53 38.56 9.89
CA THR A 171 22.72 38.54 11.35
C THR A 171 24.14 38.98 11.71
N GLN A 172 25.14 38.50 10.98
CA GLN A 172 26.53 38.94 11.13
C GLN A 172 26.69 40.43 10.80
N GLN A 173 26.05 40.91 9.73
CA GLN A 173 26.03 42.33 9.39
C GLN A 173 25.38 43.19 10.47
N ASN A 174 24.25 42.75 11.03
CA ASN A 174 23.58 43.45 12.13
C ASN A 174 24.46 43.50 13.38
N ALA A 175 25.20 42.43 13.69
CA ALA A 175 26.15 42.43 14.79
C ALA A 175 27.27 43.46 14.56
N ALA A 176 27.85 43.51 13.35
CA ALA A 176 28.86 44.51 12.99
C ALA A 176 28.32 45.94 13.09
N LEU A 177 27.11 46.20 12.60
CA LEU A 177 26.47 47.51 12.70
C LEU A 177 26.21 47.93 14.15
N VAL A 178 25.88 46.99 15.03
CA VAL A 178 25.72 47.27 16.47
C VAL A 178 27.07 47.59 17.12
N GLU A 179 28.15 46.90 16.74
CA GLU A 179 29.50 47.24 17.20
C GLU A 179 29.92 48.65 16.74
N GLU A 180 29.70 48.98 15.47
CA GLU A 180 29.96 50.32 14.92
C GLU A 180 29.13 51.40 15.62
N ALA A 181 27.83 51.15 15.81
CA ALA A 181 26.95 52.08 16.51
C ALA A 181 27.36 52.28 17.97
N THR A 182 27.81 51.22 18.65
CA THR A 182 28.31 51.30 20.03
C THR A 182 29.60 52.10 20.10
N ALA A 183 30.51 51.92 19.13
CA ALA A 183 31.74 52.71 19.02
C ALA A 183 31.44 54.20 18.76
N ALA A 184 30.50 54.48 17.86
CA ALA A 184 30.04 55.85 17.57
C ALA A 184 29.38 56.50 18.80
N ALA A 185 28.55 55.76 19.54
CA ALA A 185 27.93 56.26 20.77
C ALA A 185 28.97 56.65 21.83
N ARG A 186 30.01 55.82 22.02
CA ARG A 186 31.13 56.14 22.93
C ARG A 186 31.91 57.37 22.48
N ALA A 187 32.20 57.50 21.19
CA ALA A 187 32.89 58.67 20.66
C ALA A 187 32.09 59.97 20.85
N LEU A 188 30.76 59.91 20.70
CA LEU A 188 29.87 61.04 20.98
C LEU A 188 29.80 61.37 22.47
N GLU A 189 29.81 60.37 23.34
CA GLU A 189 29.88 60.54 24.80
C GLU A 189 31.20 61.24 25.21
N ASP A 190 32.33 60.78 24.69
CA ASP A 190 33.65 61.40 24.92
C ASP A 190 33.68 62.87 24.44
N GLN A 191 33.10 63.18 23.27
CA GLN A 191 32.97 64.56 22.78
C GLN A 191 32.08 65.42 23.68
N ALA A 192 30.97 64.89 24.15
CA ALA A 192 30.07 65.60 25.06
C ALA A 192 30.77 65.94 26.38
N VAL A 193 31.52 64.97 26.95
CA VAL A 193 32.36 65.18 28.14
C VAL A 193 33.38 66.29 27.89
N GLY A 194 34.13 66.23 26.78
CA GLY A 194 35.11 67.25 26.42
C GLY A 194 34.50 68.65 26.25
N LEU A 195 33.30 68.76 25.67
CA LEU A 195 32.58 70.03 25.57
C LEU A 195 32.17 70.56 26.95
N THR A 196 31.67 69.71 27.85
CA THR A 196 31.34 70.14 29.22
C THR A 196 32.57 70.61 29.99
N GLU A 197 33.72 69.95 29.84
CA GLU A 197 34.98 70.38 30.44
C GLU A 197 35.44 71.74 29.88
N ALA A 198 35.34 71.94 28.56
CA ALA A 198 35.69 73.21 27.93
C ALA A 198 34.80 74.38 28.41
N VAL A 199 33.50 74.15 28.60
CA VAL A 199 32.58 75.16 29.15
C VAL A 199 32.85 75.42 30.63
N ALA A 200 33.27 74.41 31.41
CA ALA A 200 33.58 74.57 32.84
C ALA A 200 34.77 75.52 33.12
N VAL A 201 35.67 75.71 32.15
CA VAL A 201 36.75 76.72 32.24
C VAL A 201 36.19 78.15 32.25
N PHE A 202 35.05 78.38 31.61
CA PHE A 202 34.35 79.67 31.68
C PHE A 202 33.64 79.81 33.03
N LYS A 203 34.39 80.17 34.07
CA LYS A 203 33.83 80.63 35.34
C LYS A 203 33.06 81.94 35.12
N THR A 204 31.73 81.86 35.07
CA THR A 204 30.87 83.03 35.18
C THR A 204 30.75 83.40 36.65
N ASP A 205 31.64 84.28 37.14
CA ASP A 205 31.36 85.06 38.35
C ASP A 205 30.21 86.03 38.02
N VAL A 206 28.98 85.55 38.11
CA VAL A 206 27.80 86.42 38.26
C VAL A 206 27.32 86.29 39.70
N THR A 207 28.15 86.82 40.60
CA THR A 207 27.67 87.44 41.82
C THR A 207 27.00 88.76 41.43
N HIS A 208 25.74 88.69 41.02
CA HIS A 208 24.84 89.84 41.11
C HIS A 208 23.86 89.59 42.25
N ALA A 209 24.09 90.32 43.34
CA ALA A 209 23.19 90.43 44.45
C ALA A 209 22.01 91.37 44.11
N ALA A 210 20.82 90.90 44.49
CA ALA A 210 19.58 91.62 44.85
C ALA A 210 18.68 92.20 43.71
N PRO A 211 17.36 92.41 43.93
CA PRO A 211 16.53 92.18 45.12
C PRO A 211 15.25 91.32 44.90
N ALA A 212 14.52 91.10 46.00
CA ALA A 212 13.29 90.32 46.10
C ALA A 212 12.15 90.77 45.16
N ALA A 213 11.55 89.81 44.45
CA ALA A 213 10.28 89.98 43.74
C ALA A 213 9.24 88.97 44.27
N ARG A 214 8.29 89.54 45.02
CA ARG A 214 6.87 89.17 45.22
C ARG A 214 6.40 87.76 44.84
N ALA A 215 5.79 87.11 45.84
CA ALA A 215 4.97 85.92 45.73
C ALA A 215 3.81 86.07 44.72
N MET A 216 3.66 85.07 43.84
CA MET A 216 2.45 84.73 43.07
C MET A 216 1.92 83.35 43.53
N PRO A 217 0.61 83.10 43.45
CA PRO A 217 -0.01 81.88 43.98
C PRO A 217 0.26 80.64 43.09
N PRO A 218 0.15 79.42 43.64
CA PRO A 218 0.54 78.20 42.94
C PRO A 218 -0.48 77.82 41.85
N ARG A 219 0.02 77.53 40.65
CA ARG A 219 -0.72 76.80 39.60
C ARG A 219 -0.52 75.29 39.78
N PRO A 220 -1.55 74.47 39.51
CA PRO A 220 -1.52 73.04 39.83
C PRO A 220 -0.59 72.28 38.89
N VAL A 221 0.15 71.33 39.47
CA VAL A 221 0.94 70.32 38.77
C VAL A 221 0.01 69.33 38.08
N VAL A 222 0.01 69.30 36.74
CA VAL A 222 -0.47 68.14 35.99
C VAL A 222 0.64 67.10 35.97
N SER A 223 0.51 66.11 36.84
CA SER A 223 1.18 64.82 36.73
C SER A 223 0.76 64.16 35.41
N SER A 224 1.66 64.08 34.43
CA SER A 224 1.50 63.13 33.32
C SER A 224 2.24 61.84 33.65
N ALA A 225 1.65 61.05 34.52
CA ALA A 225 1.90 59.61 34.55
C ALA A 225 1.34 59.00 33.27
N LEU A 226 2.16 58.85 32.22
CA LEU A 226 1.81 58.03 31.07
C LEU A 226 2.26 56.59 31.35
N LYS A 227 1.56 55.95 32.28
CA LYS A 227 1.33 54.50 32.22
C LYS A 227 0.20 54.30 31.22
N ALA A 228 0.55 54.10 29.95
CA ALA A 228 -0.38 53.58 28.96
C ALA A 228 -0.30 52.06 28.96
N GLN A 229 -1.26 51.46 29.65
CA GLN A 229 -1.83 50.16 29.29
C GLN A 229 -2.09 50.12 27.79
N VAL A 230 -1.42 49.22 27.08
CA VAL A 230 -1.97 48.59 25.88
C VAL A 230 -2.25 47.15 26.28
N ALA A 231 -3.39 46.96 26.95
CA ALA A 231 -4.01 45.67 27.14
C ALA A 231 -5.49 45.79 26.76
N ALA A 232 -5.88 44.95 25.80
CA ALA A 232 -7.24 44.56 25.42
C ALA A 232 -8.06 45.53 24.55
N ALA A 233 -7.87 45.41 23.22
CA ALA A 233 -8.99 45.33 22.28
C ALA A 233 -8.58 44.53 21.04
N GLY A 234 -9.29 43.43 20.76
CA GLY A 234 -9.51 42.97 19.39
C GLY A 234 -8.52 41.97 18.79
N ARG A 235 -8.24 40.85 19.46
CA ARG A 235 -7.89 39.62 18.73
C ARG A 235 -9.17 39.09 18.05
N THR A 236 -9.21 39.18 16.73
CA THR A 236 -10.12 38.41 15.87
C THR A 236 -9.78 36.92 15.99
N PRO A 237 -10.72 36.04 16.37
CA PRO A 237 -10.50 34.62 16.28
C PRO A 237 -10.78 34.12 14.86
N ALA A 238 -9.93 33.17 14.46
CA ALA A 238 -9.95 32.46 13.20
C ALA A 238 -11.26 31.70 12.96
N SER A 239 -11.52 31.51 11.67
CA SER A 239 -12.60 30.79 11.03
C SER A 239 -12.82 29.36 11.56
N LYS A 240 -14.10 29.04 11.71
CA LYS A 240 -14.70 27.71 11.95
C LYS A 240 -14.22 26.64 10.96
N PRO A 241 -14.04 25.37 11.39
CA PRO A 241 -14.41 24.21 10.62
C PRO A 241 -15.87 23.81 10.89
N ARG A 242 -16.49 23.25 9.86
CA ARG A 242 -17.89 22.86 9.72
C ARG A 242 -18.17 21.53 10.46
N ALA A 243 -19.24 21.51 11.23
CA ALA A 243 -19.79 20.31 11.86
C ALA A 243 -20.39 19.35 10.82
N VAL A 244 -20.13 18.06 10.99
CA VAL A 244 -20.94 16.97 10.44
C VAL A 244 -21.70 16.35 11.61
N VAL A 245 -22.99 16.15 11.39
CA VAL A 245 -24.02 15.71 12.34
C VAL A 245 -23.83 14.24 12.70
N THR A 246 -24.12 13.94 13.96
CA THR A 246 -24.23 12.61 14.57
C THR A 246 -25.41 11.79 14.03
N ALA A 247 -25.22 10.49 13.89
CA ALA A 247 -26.28 9.50 14.03
C ALA A 247 -25.74 8.24 14.74
N SER A 248 -26.18 8.11 15.98
CA SER A 248 -26.60 6.91 16.73
C SER A 248 -25.84 5.57 16.66
N SER A 249 -25.46 5.14 17.87
CA SER A 249 -25.64 3.79 18.45
C SER A 249 -25.03 2.58 17.74
N ASN A 250 -23.94 2.05 18.29
CA ASN A 250 -24.03 0.82 19.08
C ASN A 250 -22.75 0.59 19.90
N ASP A 251 -22.94 0.62 21.22
CA ASP A 251 -22.05 -0.01 22.20
C ASP A 251 -22.15 -1.53 22.04
N THR A 252 -21.07 -2.21 21.67
CA THR A 252 -20.86 -3.62 22.08
C THR A 252 -19.37 -4.00 22.08
N SER A 253 -18.91 -4.34 23.29
CA SER A 253 -17.88 -5.33 23.63
C SER A 253 -16.44 -5.13 23.14
N TRP A 254 -15.60 -4.60 24.02
CA TRP A 254 -14.29 -5.20 24.30
C TRP A 254 -14.23 -5.54 25.80
N GLN A 255 -14.51 -6.81 26.11
CA GLN A 255 -14.15 -7.46 27.36
C GLN A 255 -13.52 -8.83 27.04
N GLU A 256 -12.32 -9.01 27.60
CA GLU A 256 -11.62 -10.25 27.95
C GLU A 256 -10.92 -11.13 26.90
N PHE A 257 -9.70 -11.53 27.31
CA PHE A 257 -8.68 -12.46 26.80
C PHE A 257 -7.73 -11.99 25.70
#